data_AF-A0A7W0W642-F1
#
_entry.id   AF-A0A7W0W642-F1
#
_cell.length_a   1.000
_cell.length_b   1.000
_cell.length_c   1.000
_cell.angle_alpha   90.00
_cell.angle_beta   90.00
_cell.angle_gamma   90.00
#
_symmetry.space_group_name_H-M   'P 1'
#
loop_
_entity.id
_entity.type
_entity.pdbx_description
1 polymer ?
#
loop_
_entity_poly.entity_id
_entity_poly.type
_entity_poly.pdbx_seq_one_letter_code
_entity_poly.pdbx_strand_id
1 'polypeptide(L)'
;MAKLKKYAVSLDDVYTVEELEAQLKSRRLVGVTQLSLNGRNWGDVGAELLAASSQLATLRILDLGENQITDAGAQALADSPHLAKLTTLKLHRNQIGDAGAMALAQSASLANLVSLELHQNSIGSEGAYALGHSTTLLQLTTLRLYRNRLGAEGVVALTKDNGAATLTALDIDNNSIGDAGAQAIAAASHLTALTSLNLSKNDLGPAGVAALAQAPQLAQLQNLDLYQNEIGPEGAQALANSPHLRHLTTLNLGATSLGAAGVVALAQSPILATLERLDLRSNELGDAGVKALAASPHLAQLQALLLNANQIGDAGALALAAAKSIASLTLLYLAENTISNTGAAALANAPHLGNLTELDLWGNAIGTDGAAALNQSPYLTNLMLLDLSGSTLDEDDDDE
;
A
#
# COMPACT_ATOMS: atom_id res chain seq x y z
N MET A 1 -4.49 -27.85 -15.23
CA MET A 1 -3.60 -26.68 -15.03
C MET A 1 -2.21 -27.03 -15.55
N ALA A 2 -1.91 -26.67 -16.80
CA ALA A 2 -0.61 -26.93 -17.40
C ALA A 2 0.43 -25.94 -16.83
N LYS A 3 1.51 -26.49 -16.26
CA LYS A 3 2.69 -25.72 -15.82
C LYS A 3 3.26 -24.97 -17.04
N LEU A 4 2.95 -23.68 -17.18
CA LEU A 4 3.70 -22.77 -18.04
C LEU A 4 5.16 -22.82 -17.58
N LYS A 5 6.04 -23.42 -18.38
CA LYS A 5 7.49 -23.23 -18.22
C LYS A 5 7.74 -21.74 -18.41
N LYS A 6 7.89 -21.01 -17.30
CA LYS A 6 8.27 -19.60 -17.27
C LYS A 6 9.69 -19.48 -17.81
N TYR A 7 9.84 -19.21 -19.10
CA TYR A 7 11.07 -18.62 -19.62
C TYR A 7 10.96 -17.12 -19.37
N ALA A 8 11.50 -16.69 -18.23
CA ALA A 8 11.80 -15.29 -17.97
C ALA A 8 13.19 -15.02 -18.55
N VAL A 9 13.32 -13.97 -19.35
CA VAL A 9 14.62 -13.52 -19.86
C VAL A 9 14.84 -12.12 -19.33
N SER A 10 15.92 -11.95 -18.58
CA SER A 10 16.47 -10.64 -18.27
C SER A 10 17.49 -10.30 -19.35
N LEU A 11 17.35 -9.14 -19.98
CA LEU A 11 18.35 -8.59 -20.91
C LEU A 11 19.29 -7.67 -20.14
N ASP A 12 19.90 -8.20 -19.08
CA ASP A 12 20.81 -7.43 -18.23
C ASP A 12 22.10 -7.03 -18.95
N ASP A 13 22.43 -7.72 -20.02
CA ASP A 13 23.54 -7.50 -20.94
C ASP A 13 23.25 -6.49 -22.06
N VAL A 14 22.04 -5.91 -22.11
CA VAL A 14 21.61 -4.98 -23.16
C VAL A 14 21.44 -3.58 -22.57
N TYR A 15 22.21 -2.63 -23.10
CA TYR A 15 22.29 -1.26 -22.57
C TYR A 15 21.96 -0.20 -23.62
N THR A 16 21.94 -0.53 -24.92
CA THR A 16 21.58 0.42 -25.98
C THR A 16 20.43 -0.06 -26.84
N VAL A 17 19.73 0.89 -27.47
CA VAL A 17 18.59 0.61 -28.35
C VAL A 17 19.01 -0.28 -29.53
N GLU A 18 20.23 -0.11 -30.04
CA GLU A 18 20.79 -0.92 -31.12
C GLU A 18 21.03 -2.37 -30.67
N GLU A 19 21.52 -2.58 -29.45
CA GLU A 19 21.68 -3.91 -28.87
C GLU A 19 20.31 -4.57 -28.66
N LEU A 20 19.32 -3.81 -28.20
CA LEU A 20 17.94 -4.29 -28.06
C LEU A 20 17.38 -4.72 -29.42
N GLU A 21 17.56 -3.90 -30.46
CA GLU A 21 17.16 -4.22 -31.83
C GLU A 21 17.86 -5.51 -32.32
N ALA A 22 19.16 -5.67 -32.03
CA ALA A 22 19.90 -6.87 -32.39
C ALA A 22 19.35 -8.12 -31.68
N GLN A 23 18.99 -8.04 -30.39
CA GLN A 23 18.32 -9.14 -29.68
C GLN A 23 16.93 -9.43 -30.26
N LEU A 24 16.17 -8.40 -30.65
CA LEU A 24 14.87 -8.55 -31.32
C LEU A 24 14.98 -9.12 -32.74
N LYS A 25 16.19 -9.22 -33.32
CA LYS A 25 16.46 -9.93 -34.58
C LYS A 25 16.96 -11.36 -34.37
N SER A 26 17.56 -11.67 -33.23
CA SER A 26 18.28 -12.94 -32.98
C SER A 26 17.41 -14.17 -32.63
N ARG A 27 16.07 -14.07 -32.75
CA ARG A 27 15.09 -15.09 -32.30
C ARG A 27 15.18 -15.50 -30.81
N ARG A 28 16.03 -14.84 -30.01
CA ARG A 28 16.27 -15.16 -28.59
C ARG A 28 15.03 -14.95 -27.71
N LEU A 29 14.07 -14.13 -28.13
CA LEU A 29 12.87 -13.80 -27.34
C LEU A 29 11.64 -14.64 -27.73
N VAL A 30 11.75 -15.53 -28.72
CA VAL A 30 10.64 -16.41 -29.11
C VAL A 30 10.28 -17.36 -27.95
N GLY A 31 9.02 -17.33 -27.53
CA GLY A 31 8.53 -18.17 -26.43
C GLY A 31 8.76 -17.58 -25.04
N VAL A 32 9.39 -16.41 -24.94
CA VAL A 32 9.54 -15.69 -23.67
C VAL A 32 8.17 -15.25 -23.17
N THR A 33 7.97 -15.40 -21.85
CA THR A 33 6.69 -15.09 -21.19
C THR A 33 6.80 -13.88 -20.27
N GLN A 34 8.01 -13.51 -19.86
CA GLN A 34 8.29 -12.36 -19.01
C GLN A 34 9.56 -11.67 -19.49
N LEU A 35 9.47 -10.35 -19.66
CA LEU A 35 10.56 -9.49 -20.08
C LEU A 35 10.54 -8.24 -19.20
N SER A 36 11.66 -7.96 -18.53
CA SER A 36 11.87 -6.71 -17.80
C SER A 36 13.04 -5.97 -18.38
N LEU A 37 12.83 -4.69 -18.69
CA LEU A 37 13.83 -3.78 -19.21
C LEU A 37 13.78 -2.45 -18.44
N ASN A 38 13.53 -2.52 -17.14
CA ASN A 38 13.38 -1.35 -16.27
C ASN A 38 14.69 -0.53 -16.19
N GLY A 39 14.59 0.81 -16.11
CA GLY A 39 15.69 1.68 -15.69
C GLY A 39 16.79 1.90 -16.72
N ARG A 40 16.47 1.81 -18.02
CA ARG A 40 17.47 1.76 -19.11
C ARG A 40 17.29 2.82 -20.19
N ASN A 41 16.42 3.81 -19.96
CA ASN A 41 16.24 4.98 -20.84
C ASN A 41 15.96 4.62 -22.32
N TRP A 42 15.17 3.58 -22.58
CA TRP A 42 14.87 3.17 -23.97
C TRP A 42 14.11 4.22 -24.77
N GLY A 43 13.36 5.09 -24.09
CA GLY A 43 12.46 6.05 -24.70
C GLY A 43 11.38 5.41 -25.57
N ASP A 44 10.74 6.23 -26.39
CA ASP A 44 9.70 5.77 -27.32
C ASP A 44 10.25 4.82 -28.38
N VAL A 45 11.50 5.02 -28.82
CA VAL A 45 12.14 4.17 -29.84
C VAL A 45 12.21 2.72 -29.39
N GLY A 46 12.58 2.45 -28.13
CA GLY A 46 12.57 1.09 -27.62
C GLY A 46 11.16 0.51 -27.49
N ALA A 47 10.18 1.31 -27.07
CA ALA A 47 8.77 0.89 -27.03
C ALA A 47 8.26 0.52 -28.43
N GLU A 48 8.58 1.31 -29.45
CA GLU A 48 8.26 1.05 -30.87
C GLU A 48 8.91 -0.23 -31.39
N LEU A 49 10.21 -0.45 -31.10
CA LEU A 49 10.90 -1.68 -31.48
C LEU A 49 10.28 -2.93 -30.85
N LEU A 50 9.92 -2.85 -29.57
CA LEU A 50 9.23 -3.93 -28.88
C LEU A 50 7.83 -4.16 -29.47
N ALA A 51 7.07 -3.09 -29.70
CA ALA A 51 5.76 -3.14 -30.32
C ALA A 51 5.77 -3.78 -31.71
N ALA A 52 6.82 -3.54 -32.51
CA ALA A 52 6.98 -4.12 -33.84
C ALA A 52 7.46 -5.59 -33.82
N SER A 53 7.90 -6.12 -32.67
CA SER A 53 8.55 -7.43 -32.62
C SER A 53 7.58 -8.59 -32.45
N SER A 54 7.40 -9.35 -33.52
CA SER A 54 6.62 -10.60 -33.50
C SER A 54 7.16 -11.69 -32.55
N GLN A 55 8.41 -11.57 -32.09
CA GLN A 55 8.97 -12.50 -31.10
C GLN A 55 8.24 -12.42 -29.75
N LEU A 56 7.64 -11.27 -29.44
CA LEU A 56 6.93 -11.03 -28.19
C LEU A 56 5.49 -11.56 -28.19
N ALA A 57 5.07 -12.27 -29.25
CA ALA A 57 3.72 -12.84 -29.39
C ALA A 57 3.30 -13.82 -28.29
N THR A 58 4.22 -14.28 -27.44
CA THR A 58 3.95 -15.15 -26.28
C THR A 58 4.04 -14.43 -24.94
N LEU A 59 4.44 -13.16 -24.94
CA LEU A 59 4.73 -12.40 -23.74
C LEU A 59 3.47 -12.21 -22.90
N ARG A 60 3.62 -12.39 -21.58
CA ARG A 60 2.55 -12.22 -20.58
C ARG A 60 2.83 -11.03 -19.66
N ILE A 61 4.09 -10.81 -19.34
CA ILE A 61 4.53 -9.72 -18.48
C ILE A 61 5.57 -8.90 -19.21
N LEU A 62 5.31 -7.61 -19.35
CA LEU A 62 6.25 -6.63 -19.86
C LEU A 62 6.46 -5.54 -18.81
N ASP A 63 7.71 -5.37 -18.38
CA ASP A 63 8.11 -4.30 -17.47
C ASP A 63 9.05 -3.32 -18.19
N LEU A 64 8.53 -2.11 -18.40
CA LEU A 64 9.21 -0.98 -19.03
C LEU A 64 9.23 0.23 -18.08
N GLY A 65 9.20 0.02 -16.77
CA GLY A 65 9.33 1.11 -15.82
C GLY A 65 10.64 1.88 -15.96
N GLU A 66 10.65 3.17 -15.61
CA GLU A 66 11.87 4.00 -15.60
C GLU A 66 12.60 4.08 -16.95
N ASN A 67 11.88 4.36 -18.04
CA ASN A 67 12.46 4.35 -19.40
C ASN A 67 12.20 5.60 -20.23
N GLN A 68 11.65 6.67 -19.65
CA GLN A 68 11.35 7.93 -20.35
C GLN A 68 10.38 7.75 -21.53
N ILE A 69 9.50 6.75 -21.47
CA ILE A 69 8.44 6.52 -22.46
C ILE A 69 7.40 7.64 -22.37
N THR A 70 7.04 8.25 -23.48
CA THR A 70 5.99 9.28 -23.58
C THR A 70 4.68 8.67 -24.09
N ASP A 71 3.71 9.52 -24.40
CA ASP A 71 2.47 9.11 -25.05
C ASP A 71 2.70 8.40 -26.39
N ALA A 72 3.75 8.74 -27.13
CA ALA A 72 4.06 8.10 -28.41
C ALA A 72 4.46 6.63 -28.23
N GLY A 73 5.33 6.32 -27.27
CA GLY A 73 5.70 4.94 -26.97
C GLY A 73 4.53 4.15 -26.36
N ALA A 74 3.69 4.79 -25.52
CA ALA A 74 2.47 4.16 -25.01
C ALA A 74 1.49 3.81 -26.14
N GLN A 75 1.32 4.71 -27.12
CA GLN A 75 0.53 4.47 -28.33
C GLN A 75 1.11 3.31 -29.16
N ALA A 76 2.43 3.27 -29.37
CA ALA A 76 3.06 2.17 -30.10
C ALA A 76 2.79 0.81 -29.44
N LEU A 77 2.91 0.73 -28.10
CA LEU A 77 2.59 -0.48 -27.35
C LEU A 77 1.11 -0.85 -27.45
N ALA A 78 0.21 0.14 -27.37
CA ALA A 78 -1.24 -0.03 -27.52
C ALA A 78 -1.61 -0.60 -28.90
N ASP A 79 -0.93 -0.16 -29.96
CA ASP A 79 -1.22 -0.58 -31.34
C ASP A 79 -0.60 -1.93 -31.70
N SER A 80 0.31 -2.47 -30.87
CA SER A 80 1.02 -3.70 -31.17
C SER A 80 0.10 -4.93 -31.19
N PRO A 81 -0.08 -5.62 -32.34
CA PRO A 81 -0.79 -6.89 -32.37
C PRO A 81 0.01 -8.03 -31.73
N HIS A 82 1.31 -7.83 -31.52
CA HIS A 82 2.21 -8.82 -30.94
C HIS A 82 2.13 -8.87 -29.42
N LEU A 83 1.56 -7.84 -28.77
CA LEU A 83 1.36 -7.81 -27.33
C LEU A 83 -0.01 -8.32 -26.90
N ALA A 84 -0.78 -8.93 -27.80
CA ALA A 84 -2.14 -9.42 -27.56
C ALA A 84 -2.31 -10.41 -26.39
N LYS A 85 -1.19 -11.02 -25.96
CA LYS A 85 -1.14 -12.02 -24.89
C LYS A 85 -0.74 -11.45 -23.54
N LEU A 86 -0.43 -10.15 -23.44
CA LEU A 86 -0.07 -9.52 -22.19
C LEU A 86 -1.21 -9.62 -21.17
N THR A 87 -0.83 -9.99 -19.95
CA THR A 87 -1.68 -9.96 -18.76
C THR A 87 -1.19 -8.90 -17.77
N THR A 88 0.07 -8.49 -17.85
CA THR A 88 0.65 -7.47 -17.00
C THR A 88 1.53 -6.54 -17.82
N LEU A 89 1.24 -5.25 -17.73
CA LEU A 89 2.03 -4.18 -18.33
C LEU A 89 2.44 -3.19 -17.25
N LYS A 90 3.75 -3.01 -17.08
CA LYS A 90 4.31 -2.02 -16.16
C LYS A 90 5.00 -0.92 -16.93
N LEU A 91 4.51 0.30 -16.73
CA LEU A 91 4.97 1.52 -17.38
C LEU A 91 5.20 2.62 -16.33
N HIS A 92 5.50 2.24 -15.09
CA HIS A 92 5.72 3.19 -14.01
C HIS A 92 6.94 4.07 -14.21
N ARG A 93 6.96 5.26 -13.60
CA ARG A 93 8.11 6.20 -13.69
C ARG A 93 8.51 6.51 -15.14
N ASN A 94 7.52 6.80 -15.98
CA ASN A 94 7.70 7.26 -17.36
C ASN A 94 7.11 8.67 -17.51
N GLN A 95 6.96 9.15 -18.74
CA GLN A 95 6.43 10.47 -19.09
C GLN A 95 5.09 10.36 -19.82
N ILE A 96 4.29 9.35 -19.45
CA ILE A 96 2.97 9.12 -20.05
C ILE A 96 1.96 10.12 -19.47
N GLY A 97 1.27 10.84 -20.35
CA GLY A 97 0.17 11.74 -20.02
C GLY A 97 -1.18 11.12 -20.35
N ASP A 98 -2.18 11.99 -20.49
CA ASP A 98 -3.55 11.59 -20.79
C ASP A 98 -3.70 10.90 -22.15
N ALA A 99 -2.95 11.33 -23.17
CA ALA A 99 -3.04 10.75 -24.51
C ALA A 99 -2.54 9.30 -24.53
N GLY A 100 -1.43 9.00 -23.84
CA GLY A 100 -0.91 7.64 -23.75
C GLY A 100 -1.79 6.74 -22.86
N ALA A 101 -2.34 7.27 -21.76
CA ALA A 101 -3.34 6.54 -20.97
C ALA A 101 -4.59 6.20 -21.79
N MET A 102 -5.05 7.14 -22.62
CA MET A 102 -6.18 6.93 -23.54
C MET A 102 -5.86 5.86 -24.59
N ALA A 103 -4.67 5.89 -25.19
CA ALA A 103 -4.23 4.88 -26.14
C ALA A 103 -4.27 3.46 -25.54
N LEU A 104 -3.71 3.31 -24.33
CA LEU A 104 -3.72 2.04 -23.61
C LEU A 104 -5.14 1.58 -23.28
N ALA A 105 -6.00 2.50 -22.83
CA ALA A 105 -7.39 2.22 -22.48
C ALA A 105 -8.27 1.83 -23.68
N GLN A 106 -7.90 2.22 -24.90
CA GLN A 106 -8.65 1.94 -26.13
C GLN A 106 -8.06 0.77 -26.93
N SER A 107 -6.92 0.22 -26.50
CA SER A 107 -6.24 -0.85 -27.21
C SER A 107 -7.05 -2.15 -27.21
N ALA A 108 -7.40 -2.64 -28.39
CA ALA A 108 -7.97 -3.98 -28.58
C ALA A 108 -6.92 -5.09 -28.34
N SER A 109 -5.64 -4.79 -28.59
CA SER A 109 -4.54 -5.72 -28.35
C SER A 109 -4.34 -5.96 -26.85
N LEU A 110 -4.56 -4.96 -26.00
CA LEU A 110 -4.35 -5.09 -24.56
C LEU A 110 -5.58 -5.61 -23.78
N ALA A 111 -6.59 -6.17 -24.46
CA ALA A 111 -7.84 -6.64 -23.84
C ALA A 111 -7.68 -7.82 -22.84
N ASN A 112 -6.51 -8.45 -22.78
CA ASN A 112 -6.18 -9.51 -21.83
C ASN A 112 -5.44 -9.01 -20.57
N LEU A 113 -5.24 -7.70 -20.44
CA LEU A 113 -4.60 -7.14 -19.26
C LEU A 113 -5.41 -7.39 -17.99
N VAL A 114 -4.73 -7.95 -17.00
CA VAL A 114 -5.22 -8.19 -15.64
C VAL A 114 -4.62 -7.15 -14.68
N SER A 115 -3.40 -6.68 -14.96
CA SER A 115 -2.70 -5.67 -14.16
C SER A 115 -2.06 -4.61 -15.05
N LEU A 116 -2.33 -3.35 -14.74
CA LEU A 116 -1.76 -2.18 -15.41
C LEU A 116 -1.14 -1.25 -14.36
N GLU A 117 0.17 -1.00 -14.48
CA GLU A 117 0.91 -0.12 -13.58
C GLU A 117 1.39 1.12 -14.32
N LEU A 118 0.79 2.26 -13.97
CA LEU A 118 1.03 3.58 -14.57
C LEU A 118 1.43 4.62 -13.52
N HIS A 119 1.82 4.20 -12.32
CA HIS A 119 2.20 5.09 -11.24
C HIS A 119 3.47 5.91 -11.57
N GLN A 120 3.59 7.11 -10.97
CA GLN A 120 4.68 8.05 -11.25
C GLN A 120 4.78 8.43 -12.74
N ASN A 121 3.65 8.80 -13.34
CA ASN A 121 3.57 9.38 -14.69
C ASN A 121 2.93 10.79 -14.60
N SER A 122 2.43 11.33 -15.71
CA SER A 122 1.77 12.64 -15.77
C SER A 122 0.28 12.53 -16.16
N ILE A 123 -0.39 11.46 -15.73
CA ILE A 123 -1.81 11.22 -16.03
C ILE A 123 -2.70 12.16 -15.19
N GLY A 124 -3.57 12.90 -15.87
CA GLY A 124 -4.59 13.78 -15.31
C GLY A 124 -5.99 13.17 -15.41
N SER A 125 -7.00 14.05 -15.42
CA SER A 125 -8.41 13.65 -15.39
C SER A 125 -8.88 12.99 -16.68
N GLU A 126 -8.38 13.41 -17.84
CA GLU A 126 -8.77 12.85 -19.15
C GLU A 126 -8.23 11.42 -19.33
N GLY A 127 -7.00 11.13 -18.90
CA GLY A 127 -6.46 9.78 -18.91
C GLY A 127 -7.18 8.88 -17.91
N ALA A 128 -7.53 9.41 -16.73
CA ALA A 128 -8.34 8.72 -15.73
C ALA A 128 -9.74 8.36 -16.28
N TYR A 129 -10.38 9.30 -16.97
CA TYR A 129 -11.65 9.10 -17.67
C TYR A 129 -11.53 7.94 -18.66
N ALA A 130 -10.51 7.97 -19.52
CA ALA A 130 -10.33 6.94 -20.54
C ALA A 130 -10.16 5.54 -19.92
N LEU A 131 -9.38 5.43 -18.84
CA LEU A 131 -9.20 4.18 -18.10
C LEU A 131 -10.53 3.70 -17.47
N GLY A 132 -11.31 4.60 -16.87
CA GLY A 132 -12.61 4.27 -16.26
C GLY A 132 -13.73 3.98 -17.25
N HIS A 133 -13.63 4.48 -18.48
CA HIS A 133 -14.55 4.23 -19.60
C HIS A 133 -14.06 3.16 -20.57
N SER A 134 -12.95 2.47 -20.27
CA SER A 134 -12.41 1.47 -21.18
C SER A 134 -13.43 0.35 -21.44
N THR A 135 -13.69 0.09 -22.72
CA THR A 135 -14.51 -1.04 -23.18
C THR A 135 -13.67 -2.25 -23.57
N THR A 136 -12.34 -2.13 -23.51
CA THR A 136 -11.40 -3.20 -23.90
C THR A 136 -10.75 -3.86 -22.68
N LEU A 137 -10.43 -3.09 -21.63
CA LEU A 137 -9.76 -3.58 -20.41
C LEU A 137 -10.70 -4.32 -19.44
N LEU A 138 -11.58 -5.16 -19.97
CA LEU A 138 -12.65 -5.87 -19.23
C LEU A 138 -12.14 -6.99 -18.30
N GLN A 139 -10.83 -7.28 -18.31
CA GLN A 139 -10.19 -8.25 -17.42
C GLN A 139 -9.32 -7.57 -16.36
N LEU A 140 -9.27 -6.23 -16.34
CA LEU A 140 -8.39 -5.50 -15.47
C LEU A 140 -8.86 -5.61 -14.02
N THR A 141 -8.04 -6.19 -13.16
CA THR A 141 -8.32 -6.36 -11.73
C THR A 141 -7.42 -5.51 -10.86
N THR A 142 -6.23 -5.15 -11.36
CA THR A 142 -5.25 -4.32 -10.65
C THR A 142 -4.91 -3.09 -11.47
N LEU A 143 -5.17 -1.91 -10.91
CA LEU A 143 -4.81 -0.63 -11.50
C LEU A 143 -3.99 0.20 -10.49
N ARG A 144 -2.74 0.50 -10.85
CA ARG A 144 -1.85 1.36 -10.05
C ARG A 144 -1.61 2.68 -10.76
N LEU A 145 -2.14 3.76 -10.19
CA LEU A 145 -2.09 5.13 -10.68
C LEU A 145 -1.48 6.10 -9.66
N TYR A 146 -0.84 5.60 -8.60
CA TYR A 146 -0.29 6.46 -7.58
C TYR A 146 0.78 7.45 -8.08
N ARG A 147 0.93 8.60 -7.41
CA ARG A 147 1.84 9.69 -7.80
C ARG A 147 1.62 10.14 -9.25
N ASN A 148 0.37 10.39 -9.63
CA ASN A 148 -0.02 11.05 -10.88
C ASN A 148 -0.63 12.43 -10.54
N ARG A 149 -1.47 12.98 -11.42
CA ARG A 149 -2.12 14.29 -11.25
C ARG A 149 -3.63 14.18 -11.41
N LEU A 150 -4.23 13.11 -10.89
CA LEU A 150 -5.65 12.81 -11.12
C LEU A 150 -6.56 13.91 -10.56
N GLY A 151 -6.28 14.38 -9.33
CA GLY A 151 -7.18 15.27 -8.61
C GLY A 151 -8.56 14.63 -8.35
N ALA A 152 -9.47 15.41 -7.75
CA ALA A 152 -10.85 14.98 -7.53
C ALA A 152 -11.55 14.64 -8.85
N GLU A 153 -11.36 15.47 -9.88
CA GLU A 153 -11.98 15.31 -11.20
C GLU A 153 -11.58 13.99 -11.87
N GLY A 154 -10.30 13.60 -11.77
CA GLY A 154 -9.83 12.34 -12.33
C GLY A 154 -10.44 11.11 -11.64
N VAL A 155 -10.62 11.15 -10.31
CA VAL A 155 -11.29 10.03 -9.61
C VAL A 155 -12.78 9.98 -9.93
N VAL A 156 -13.45 11.14 -9.99
CA VAL A 156 -14.84 11.23 -10.47
C VAL A 156 -14.96 10.62 -11.86
N ALA A 157 -14.05 10.96 -12.76
CA ALA A 157 -14.05 10.44 -14.13
C ALA A 157 -13.76 8.93 -14.20
N LEU A 158 -12.78 8.46 -13.43
CA LEU A 158 -12.40 7.05 -13.33
C LEU A 158 -13.54 6.16 -12.83
N THR A 159 -14.36 6.69 -11.91
CA THR A 159 -15.42 5.96 -11.21
C THR A 159 -16.83 6.26 -11.72
N LYS A 160 -16.95 7.06 -12.78
CA LYS A 160 -18.24 7.46 -13.36
C LYS A 160 -18.99 6.29 -14.00
N ASP A 161 -18.26 5.43 -14.68
CA ASP A 161 -18.76 4.34 -15.52
C ASP A 161 -18.27 2.97 -15.04
N ASN A 162 -18.83 1.90 -15.60
CA ASN A 162 -18.58 0.54 -15.14
C ASN A 162 -17.25 -0.07 -15.61
N GLY A 163 -16.37 0.67 -16.30
CA GLY A 163 -15.09 0.12 -16.78
C GLY A 163 -14.15 -0.29 -15.64
N ALA A 164 -14.35 0.27 -14.44
CA ALA A 164 -13.64 -0.10 -13.22
C ALA A 164 -14.29 -1.25 -12.41
N ALA A 165 -15.41 -1.82 -12.88
CA ALA A 165 -16.20 -2.80 -12.11
C ALA A 165 -15.47 -4.11 -11.79
N THR A 166 -14.44 -4.44 -12.56
CA THR A 166 -13.62 -5.66 -12.37
C THR A 166 -12.45 -5.45 -11.43
N LEU A 167 -12.19 -4.22 -10.99
CA LEU A 167 -11.06 -3.93 -10.12
C LEU A 167 -11.24 -4.58 -8.76
N THR A 168 -10.23 -5.36 -8.37
CA THR A 168 -10.06 -5.90 -7.03
C THR A 168 -9.02 -5.12 -6.22
N ALA A 169 -8.10 -4.44 -6.89
CA ALA A 169 -7.08 -3.59 -6.30
C ALA A 169 -6.96 -2.27 -7.06
N LEU A 170 -7.19 -1.17 -6.35
CA LEU A 170 -7.01 0.19 -6.84
C LEU A 170 -6.01 0.93 -5.96
N ASP A 171 -4.95 1.45 -6.57
CA ASP A 171 -3.93 2.25 -5.90
C ASP A 171 -3.80 3.61 -6.56
N ILE A 172 -4.26 4.64 -5.85
CA ILE A 172 -4.26 6.04 -6.29
C ILE A 172 -3.61 6.95 -5.24
N ASP A 173 -2.65 6.42 -4.48
CA ASP A 173 -1.78 7.17 -3.56
C ASP A 173 -1.27 8.49 -4.19
N ASN A 174 -1.20 9.57 -3.41
CA ASN A 174 -0.56 10.82 -3.83
C ASN A 174 -1.06 11.38 -5.16
N ASN A 175 -2.35 11.71 -5.21
CA ASN A 175 -3.03 12.28 -6.37
C ASN A 175 -3.89 13.52 -6.04
N SER A 176 -3.83 14.03 -4.80
CA SER A 176 -4.59 15.19 -4.31
C SER A 176 -6.08 15.12 -4.65
N ILE A 177 -6.71 13.98 -4.37
CA ILE A 177 -8.12 13.73 -4.76
C ILE A 177 -9.13 14.37 -3.79
N GLY A 178 -8.72 14.66 -2.56
CA GLY A 178 -9.55 15.24 -1.50
C GLY A 178 -10.80 14.43 -1.16
N ASP A 179 -11.68 15.05 -0.36
CA ASP A 179 -12.96 14.45 0.04
C ASP A 179 -13.88 14.16 -1.16
N ALA A 180 -13.84 15.00 -2.19
CA ALA A 180 -14.66 14.82 -3.39
C ALA A 180 -14.28 13.54 -4.16
N GLY A 181 -12.99 13.21 -4.26
CA GLY A 181 -12.53 11.96 -4.84
C GLY A 181 -12.97 10.74 -4.02
N ALA A 182 -12.83 10.80 -2.69
CA ALA A 182 -13.29 9.73 -1.80
C ALA A 182 -14.81 9.51 -1.90
N GLN A 183 -15.59 10.60 -1.98
CA GLN A 183 -17.04 10.55 -2.18
C GLN A 183 -17.41 9.94 -3.53
N ALA A 184 -16.65 10.18 -4.59
CA ALA A 184 -16.88 9.55 -5.89
C ALA A 184 -16.71 8.02 -5.82
N ILE A 185 -15.65 7.54 -5.17
CA ILE A 185 -15.43 6.10 -4.91
C ILE A 185 -16.59 5.54 -4.08
N ALA A 186 -17.01 6.27 -3.04
CA ALA A 186 -18.13 5.90 -2.18
C ALA A 186 -19.51 5.94 -2.89
N ALA A 187 -19.64 6.62 -4.03
CA ALA A 187 -20.85 6.64 -4.84
C ALA A 187 -20.84 5.60 -5.99
N ALA A 188 -19.66 5.07 -6.33
CA ALA A 188 -19.47 4.16 -7.46
C ALA A 188 -19.97 2.74 -7.16
N SER A 189 -21.28 2.54 -7.31
CA SER A 189 -21.99 1.29 -6.98
C SER A 189 -21.46 0.01 -7.65
N HIS A 190 -20.65 0.13 -8.70
CA HIS A 190 -20.08 -1.01 -9.43
C HIS A 190 -18.76 -1.52 -8.85
N LEU A 191 -18.08 -0.79 -7.95
CA LEU A 191 -16.80 -1.18 -7.33
C LEU A 191 -16.93 -2.28 -6.27
N THR A 192 -17.81 -3.26 -6.52
CA THR A 192 -18.18 -4.33 -5.58
C THR A 192 -17.11 -5.42 -5.41
N ALA A 193 -16.15 -5.49 -6.32
CA ALA A 193 -15.07 -6.47 -6.30
C ALA A 193 -13.81 -5.98 -5.55
N LEU A 194 -13.77 -4.72 -5.11
CA LEU A 194 -12.60 -4.14 -4.45
C LEU A 194 -12.31 -4.85 -3.12
N THR A 195 -11.10 -5.37 -3.02
CA THR A 195 -10.51 -5.97 -1.81
C THR A 195 -9.34 -5.16 -1.28
N SER A 196 -8.71 -4.34 -2.12
CA SER A 196 -7.60 -3.47 -1.74
C SER A 196 -7.80 -2.06 -2.30
N LEU A 197 -7.75 -1.06 -1.43
CA LEU A 197 -7.89 0.34 -1.79
C LEU A 197 -6.82 1.16 -1.06
N ASN A 198 -5.91 1.74 -1.85
CA ASN A 198 -4.89 2.66 -1.33
C ASN A 198 -5.22 4.10 -1.72
N LEU A 199 -5.50 4.92 -0.70
CA LEU A 199 -5.81 6.33 -0.78
C LEU A 199 -4.81 7.17 0.02
N SER A 200 -3.60 6.67 0.31
CA SER A 200 -2.63 7.42 1.09
C SER A 200 -2.26 8.76 0.43
N LYS A 201 -1.94 9.79 1.22
CA LYS A 201 -1.43 11.09 0.75
C LYS A 201 -2.34 11.80 -0.23
N ASN A 202 -3.64 11.90 0.06
CA ASN A 202 -4.62 12.38 -0.91
C ASN A 202 -5.48 13.54 -0.39
N ASP A 203 -5.05 14.17 0.70
CA ASP A 203 -5.73 15.31 1.32
C ASP A 203 -7.18 14.99 1.70
N LEU A 204 -7.47 13.73 2.08
CA LEU A 204 -8.78 13.35 2.61
C LEU A 204 -8.95 13.92 4.02
N GLY A 205 -10.14 14.45 4.26
CA GLY A 205 -10.63 14.84 5.56
C GLY A 205 -11.68 13.86 6.11
N PRO A 206 -12.31 14.21 7.23
CA PRO A 206 -13.33 13.38 7.87
C PRO A 206 -14.54 13.12 6.98
N ALA A 207 -14.92 14.05 6.08
CA ALA A 207 -16.11 13.88 5.23
C ALA A 207 -15.90 12.83 4.13
N GLY A 208 -14.70 12.77 3.53
CA GLY A 208 -14.36 11.74 2.56
C GLY A 208 -14.33 10.35 3.19
N VAL A 209 -13.70 10.23 4.37
CA VAL A 209 -13.67 8.96 5.12
C VAL A 209 -15.06 8.54 5.57
N ALA A 210 -15.91 9.47 6.01
CA ALA A 210 -17.29 9.17 6.36
C ALA A 210 -18.09 8.60 5.17
N ALA A 211 -17.87 9.13 3.97
CA ALA A 211 -18.49 8.58 2.76
C ALA A 211 -18.01 7.14 2.49
N LEU A 212 -16.70 6.88 2.56
CA LEU A 212 -16.14 5.54 2.38
C LEU A 212 -16.68 4.55 3.42
N ALA A 213 -16.78 4.97 4.69
CA ALA A 213 -17.28 4.13 5.78
C ALA A 213 -18.75 3.71 5.60
N GLN A 214 -19.55 4.51 4.89
CA GLN A 214 -20.97 4.24 4.62
C GLN A 214 -21.23 3.61 3.24
N ALA A 215 -20.18 3.28 2.48
CA ALA A 215 -20.30 2.73 1.13
C ALA A 215 -20.53 1.21 1.14
N PRO A 216 -21.73 0.70 0.77
CA PRO A 216 -22.01 -0.74 0.78
C PRO A 216 -21.20 -1.55 -0.24
N GLN A 217 -20.82 -0.94 -1.36
CA GLN A 217 -20.00 -1.59 -2.38
C GLN A 217 -18.58 -1.91 -1.89
N LEU A 218 -18.09 -1.24 -0.85
CA LEU A 218 -16.78 -1.51 -0.26
C LEU A 218 -16.83 -2.60 0.82
N ALA A 219 -17.94 -3.34 0.93
CA ALA A 219 -18.10 -4.37 1.95
C ALA A 219 -17.10 -5.54 1.82
N GLN A 220 -16.51 -5.77 0.65
CA GLN A 220 -15.49 -6.82 0.43
C GLN A 220 -14.06 -6.34 0.71
N LEU A 221 -13.89 -5.09 1.15
CA LEU A 221 -12.57 -4.52 1.36
C LEU A 221 -11.84 -5.23 2.50
N GLN A 222 -10.61 -5.67 2.21
CA GLN A 222 -9.70 -6.34 3.13
C GLN A 222 -8.54 -5.43 3.52
N ASN A 223 -8.07 -4.61 2.58
CA ASN A 223 -6.98 -3.68 2.80
C ASN A 223 -7.43 -2.25 2.50
N LEU A 224 -7.37 -1.39 3.52
CA LEU A 224 -7.63 0.04 3.39
C LEU A 224 -6.42 0.83 3.89
N ASP A 225 -5.82 1.60 3.00
CA ASP A 225 -4.73 2.50 3.34
C ASP A 225 -5.17 3.97 3.21
N LEU A 226 -5.15 4.67 4.34
CA LEU A 226 -5.48 6.10 4.48
C LEU A 226 -4.29 6.90 5.02
N TYR A 227 -3.08 6.34 5.00
CA TYR A 227 -1.87 6.97 5.51
C TYR A 227 -1.68 8.40 5.00
N GLN A 228 -1.30 9.33 5.87
CA GLN A 228 -1.11 10.75 5.53
C GLN A 228 -2.35 11.38 4.87
N ASN A 229 -3.49 11.31 5.56
CA ASN A 229 -4.69 12.08 5.28
C ASN A 229 -5.19 12.69 6.58
N GLU A 230 -5.58 13.96 6.60
CA GLU A 230 -5.99 14.69 7.81
C GLU A 230 -7.43 14.32 8.24
N ILE A 231 -7.68 13.04 8.52
CA ILE A 231 -9.03 12.51 8.75
C ILE A 231 -9.56 12.86 10.15
N GLY A 232 -8.68 13.05 11.12
CA GLY A 232 -9.02 13.47 12.48
C GLY A 232 -9.82 12.44 13.30
N PRO A 233 -10.19 12.78 14.55
CA PRO A 233 -11.01 11.92 15.40
C PRO A 233 -12.41 11.66 14.81
N GLU A 234 -12.99 12.61 14.05
CA GLU A 234 -14.27 12.44 13.38
C GLU A 234 -14.20 11.36 12.28
N GLY A 235 -13.12 11.34 11.49
CA GLY A 235 -12.89 10.30 10.48
C GLY A 235 -12.72 8.92 11.11
N ALA A 236 -11.95 8.81 12.19
CA ALA A 236 -11.84 7.57 12.97
C ALA A 236 -13.18 7.11 13.55
N GLN A 237 -13.99 8.04 14.07
CA GLN A 237 -15.33 7.72 14.55
C GLN A 237 -16.25 7.21 13.44
N ALA A 238 -16.13 7.75 12.23
CA ALA A 238 -16.88 7.28 11.07
C ALA A 238 -16.48 5.86 10.65
N LEU A 239 -15.17 5.56 10.61
CA LEU A 239 -14.66 4.20 10.36
C LEU A 239 -15.14 3.23 11.45
N ALA A 240 -15.03 3.62 12.72
CA ALA A 240 -15.47 2.82 13.86
C ALA A 240 -16.95 2.43 13.78
N ASN A 241 -17.78 3.29 13.18
CA ASN A 241 -19.22 3.08 13.02
C ASN A 241 -19.60 2.46 11.66
N SER A 242 -18.64 2.05 10.83
CA SER A 242 -18.94 1.48 9.53
C SER A 242 -19.73 0.17 9.66
N PRO A 243 -20.88 0.04 8.99
CA PRO A 243 -21.59 -1.24 8.91
C PRO A 243 -21.01 -2.18 7.84
N HIS A 244 -20.11 -1.69 6.98
CA HIS A 244 -19.68 -2.38 5.77
C HIS A 244 -18.24 -2.90 5.84
N LEU A 245 -17.32 -2.20 6.50
CA LEU A 245 -15.88 -2.51 6.53
C LEU A 245 -15.50 -3.66 7.49
N ARG A 246 -16.36 -4.67 7.65
CA ARG A 246 -16.20 -5.78 8.61
C ARG A 246 -15.28 -6.90 8.12
N HIS A 247 -14.77 -6.79 6.90
CA HIS A 247 -13.85 -7.76 6.30
C HIS A 247 -12.40 -7.25 6.22
N LEU A 248 -12.13 -6.07 6.79
CA LEU A 248 -10.78 -5.53 6.84
C LEU A 248 -9.86 -6.46 7.64
N THR A 249 -8.72 -6.78 7.04
CA THR A 249 -7.59 -7.48 7.66
C THR A 249 -6.42 -6.52 7.85
N THR A 250 -6.29 -5.50 7.00
CA THR A 250 -5.27 -4.46 7.09
C THR A 250 -5.91 -3.08 7.08
N LEU A 251 -5.60 -2.29 8.11
CA LEU A 251 -6.00 -0.89 8.18
C LEU A 251 -4.78 -0.03 8.50
N ASN A 252 -4.46 0.89 7.59
CA ASN A 252 -3.39 1.87 7.78
C ASN A 252 -3.98 3.27 7.97
N LEU A 253 -3.78 3.81 9.17
CA LEU A 253 -4.20 5.14 9.61
C LEU A 253 -3.00 5.96 10.10
N GLY A 254 -1.78 5.62 9.68
CA GLY A 254 -0.59 6.34 10.10
C GLY A 254 -0.61 7.81 9.64
N ALA A 255 -0.17 8.72 10.49
CA ALA A 255 -0.14 10.16 10.20
C ALA A 255 -1.50 10.71 9.75
N THR A 256 -2.58 10.41 10.49
CA THR A 256 -3.95 10.85 10.16
C THR A 256 -4.59 11.76 11.20
N SER A 257 -3.78 12.29 12.13
CA SER A 257 -4.18 13.27 13.15
C SER A 257 -5.32 12.78 14.05
N LEU A 258 -5.35 11.49 14.40
CA LEU A 258 -6.45 10.90 15.18
C LEU A 258 -6.54 11.44 16.60
N GLY A 259 -5.39 11.67 17.25
CA GLY A 259 -5.28 11.90 18.68
C GLY A 259 -5.87 10.75 19.53
N ALA A 260 -5.86 10.95 20.85
CA ALA A 260 -6.44 9.99 21.79
C ALA A 260 -7.94 9.72 21.52
N ALA A 261 -8.70 10.76 21.17
CA ALA A 261 -10.15 10.66 20.96
C ALA A 261 -10.51 9.76 19.78
N GLY A 262 -9.79 9.84 18.65
CA GLY A 262 -10.04 8.99 17.49
C GLY A 262 -9.79 7.51 17.80
N VAL A 263 -8.71 7.20 18.52
CA VAL A 263 -8.40 5.80 18.88
C VAL A 263 -9.35 5.24 19.94
N VAL A 264 -9.88 6.06 20.85
CA VAL A 264 -10.95 5.63 21.77
C VAL A 264 -12.17 5.12 21.00
N ALA A 265 -12.58 5.81 19.93
CA ALA A 265 -13.68 5.35 19.09
C ALA A 265 -13.36 4.03 18.38
N LEU A 266 -12.16 3.91 17.79
CA LEU A 266 -11.71 2.69 17.13
C LEU A 266 -11.64 1.50 18.09
N ALA A 267 -11.15 1.70 19.31
CA ALA A 267 -11.00 0.65 20.32
C ALA A 267 -12.33 -0.06 20.68
N GLN A 268 -13.45 0.64 20.52
CA GLN A 268 -14.80 0.10 20.76
C GLN A 268 -15.41 -0.54 19.51
N SER A 269 -14.75 -0.44 18.36
CA SER A 269 -15.31 -0.86 17.08
C SER A 269 -15.10 -2.36 16.81
N PRO A 270 -16.15 -3.07 16.35
CA PRO A 270 -16.03 -4.43 15.86
C PRO A 270 -15.15 -4.58 14.61
N ILE A 271 -14.81 -3.50 13.89
CA ILE A 271 -13.92 -3.59 12.72
C ILE A 271 -12.55 -4.15 13.11
N LEU A 272 -12.12 -3.93 14.35
CA LEU A 272 -10.84 -4.45 14.84
C LEU A 272 -10.84 -5.98 14.98
N ALA A 273 -12.02 -6.61 15.10
CA ALA A 273 -12.15 -8.05 15.36
C ALA A 273 -11.62 -8.95 14.23
N THR A 274 -11.49 -8.41 13.02
CA THR A 274 -10.95 -9.11 11.85
C THR A 274 -9.57 -8.62 11.44
N LEU A 275 -9.06 -7.56 12.06
CA LEU A 275 -7.76 -7.00 11.69
C LEU A 275 -6.63 -7.90 12.13
N GLU A 276 -5.73 -8.17 11.19
CA GLU A 276 -4.43 -8.80 11.39
C GLU A 276 -3.33 -7.74 11.49
N ARG A 277 -3.50 -6.59 10.81
CA ARG A 277 -2.56 -5.47 10.83
C ARG A 277 -3.26 -4.13 11.05
N LEU A 278 -2.79 -3.39 12.05
CA LEU A 278 -3.24 -2.04 12.37
C LEU A 278 -2.03 -1.10 12.48
N ASP A 279 -1.98 -0.10 11.61
CA ASP A 279 -0.95 0.94 11.63
C ASP A 279 -1.55 2.26 12.08
N LEU A 280 -1.08 2.73 13.24
CA LEU A 280 -1.50 3.95 13.91
C LEU A 280 -0.31 4.89 14.17
N ARG A 281 0.81 4.73 13.47
CA ARG A 281 2.00 5.56 13.70
C ARG A 281 1.71 7.06 13.54
N SER A 282 2.42 7.93 14.25
CA SER A 282 2.38 9.38 14.05
C SER A 282 0.98 10.01 14.20
N ASN A 283 0.23 9.63 15.25
CA ASN A 283 -1.14 10.11 15.51
C ASN A 283 -1.35 10.81 16.85
N GLU A 284 -0.27 11.06 17.62
CA GLU A 284 -0.34 11.77 18.90
C GLU A 284 -1.33 11.11 19.88
N LEU A 285 -1.32 9.78 19.96
CA LEU A 285 -2.28 9.02 20.78
C LEU A 285 -2.08 9.25 22.28
N GLY A 286 -0.83 9.37 22.71
CA GLY A 286 -0.42 9.35 24.10
C GLY A 286 -0.85 8.09 24.85
N ASP A 287 -0.56 8.08 26.16
CA ASP A 287 -0.94 6.96 27.04
C ASP A 287 -2.46 6.72 27.09
N ALA A 288 -3.26 7.78 26.98
CA ALA A 288 -4.71 7.68 27.05
C ALA A 288 -5.30 6.90 25.87
N GLY A 289 -4.84 7.18 24.64
CA GLY A 289 -5.26 6.45 23.45
C GLY A 289 -4.83 4.98 23.50
N VAL A 290 -3.59 4.72 23.89
CA VAL A 290 -3.08 3.33 24.02
C VAL A 290 -3.79 2.55 25.11
N LYS A 291 -4.12 3.17 26.25
CA LYS A 291 -4.93 2.52 27.30
C LYS A 291 -6.31 2.11 26.78
N ALA A 292 -6.96 2.95 25.98
CA ALA A 292 -8.24 2.61 25.37
C ALA A 292 -8.10 1.43 24.39
N LEU A 293 -7.07 1.46 23.54
CA LEU A 293 -6.78 0.37 22.61
C LEU A 293 -6.49 -0.94 23.33
N ALA A 294 -5.63 -0.91 24.37
CA ALA A 294 -5.30 -2.06 25.22
C ALA A 294 -6.53 -2.67 25.93
N ALA A 295 -7.54 -1.84 26.25
CA ALA A 295 -8.81 -2.28 26.82
C ALA A 295 -9.79 -2.85 25.78
N SER A 296 -9.48 -2.76 24.48
CA SER A 296 -10.36 -3.27 23.43
C SER A 296 -10.50 -4.80 23.50
N PRO A 297 -11.72 -5.34 23.44
CA PRO A 297 -11.95 -6.78 23.38
C PRO A 297 -11.75 -7.35 21.96
N HIS A 298 -11.47 -6.49 20.97
CA HIS A 298 -11.52 -6.85 19.55
C HIS A 298 -10.15 -7.12 18.92
N LEU A 299 -9.06 -7.10 19.67
CA LEU A 299 -7.70 -7.24 19.11
C LEU A 299 -7.20 -8.69 18.96
N ALA A 300 -8.05 -9.69 19.20
CA ALA A 300 -7.64 -11.09 19.32
C ALA A 300 -7.00 -11.69 18.06
N GLN A 301 -7.26 -11.13 16.88
CA GLN A 301 -6.66 -11.57 15.61
C GLN A 301 -5.45 -10.73 15.20
N LEU A 302 -5.14 -9.66 15.93
CA LEU A 302 -4.11 -8.71 15.54
C LEU A 302 -2.73 -9.35 15.67
N GLN A 303 -1.97 -9.35 14.58
CA GLN A 303 -0.61 -9.88 14.46
C GLN A 303 0.41 -8.74 14.42
N ALA A 304 0.06 -7.60 13.81
CA ALA A 304 0.94 -6.45 13.70
C ALA A 304 0.28 -5.17 14.20
N LEU A 305 0.89 -4.56 15.22
CA LEU A 305 0.48 -3.27 15.77
C LEU A 305 1.63 -2.26 15.67
N LEU A 306 1.43 -1.23 14.87
CA LEU A 306 2.43 -0.17 14.67
C LEU A 306 1.95 1.11 15.36
N LEU A 307 2.71 1.53 16.37
CA LEU A 307 2.43 2.65 17.26
C LEU A 307 3.61 3.64 17.32
N ASN A 308 4.49 3.63 16.32
CA ASN A 308 5.65 4.53 16.27
C ASN A 308 5.23 6.01 16.36
N ALA A 309 6.05 6.86 16.98
CA ALA A 309 5.86 8.31 17.02
C ALA A 309 4.49 8.75 17.58
N ASN A 310 4.09 8.25 18.76
CA ASN A 310 2.77 8.51 19.35
C ASN A 310 2.80 9.13 20.76
N GLN A 311 3.97 9.56 21.24
CA GLN A 311 4.16 10.13 22.57
C GLN A 311 3.69 9.17 23.69
N ILE A 312 3.92 7.87 23.49
CA ILE A 312 3.56 6.81 24.43
C ILE A 312 4.65 6.72 25.51
N GLY A 313 4.26 6.88 26.77
CA GLY A 313 5.15 6.71 27.92
C GLY A 313 4.96 5.36 28.61
N ASP A 314 5.54 5.24 29.80
CA ASP A 314 5.49 4.02 30.60
C ASP A 314 4.07 3.57 30.94
N ALA A 315 3.13 4.50 31.10
CA ALA A 315 1.76 4.12 31.45
C ALA A 315 1.00 3.52 30.25
N GLY A 316 1.34 3.90 29.02
CA GLY A 316 0.86 3.25 27.81
C GLY A 316 1.52 1.89 27.60
N ALA A 317 2.84 1.79 27.79
CA ALA A 317 3.57 0.51 27.74
C ALA A 317 3.03 -0.50 28.76
N LEU A 318 2.76 -0.06 29.99
CA LEU A 318 2.14 -0.87 31.04
C LEU A 318 0.73 -1.36 30.65
N ALA A 319 -0.05 -0.51 29.98
CA ALA A 319 -1.37 -0.90 29.50
C ALA A 319 -1.30 -1.98 28.43
N LEU A 320 -0.37 -1.86 27.47
CA LEU A 320 -0.10 -2.90 26.48
C LEU A 320 0.36 -4.20 27.15
N ALA A 321 1.29 -4.12 28.11
CA ALA A 321 1.77 -5.29 28.86
C ALA A 321 0.65 -6.05 29.59
N ALA A 322 -0.40 -5.34 30.04
CA ALA A 322 -1.55 -5.92 30.71
C ALA A 322 -2.66 -6.42 29.75
N ALA A 323 -2.58 -6.08 28.45
CA ALA A 323 -3.63 -6.37 27.48
C ALA A 323 -3.61 -7.83 27.04
N LYS A 324 -4.63 -8.60 27.44
CA LYS A 324 -4.76 -10.00 27.04
C LYS A 324 -5.23 -10.18 25.60
N SER A 325 -5.93 -9.17 25.07
CA SER A 325 -6.53 -9.20 23.74
C SER A 325 -5.48 -9.16 22.62
N ILE A 326 -4.25 -8.72 22.90
CA ILE A 326 -3.16 -8.64 21.91
C ILE A 326 -2.25 -9.88 21.91
N ALA A 327 -2.68 -11.00 22.49
CA ALA A 327 -1.85 -12.19 22.63
C ALA A 327 -1.41 -12.83 21.31
N SER A 328 -2.05 -12.47 20.19
CA SER A 328 -1.71 -12.93 18.84
C SER A 328 -0.61 -12.09 18.17
N LEU A 329 -0.15 -11.00 18.78
CA LEU A 329 0.86 -10.13 18.19
C LEU A 329 2.16 -10.88 17.96
N THR A 330 2.69 -10.72 16.74
CA THR A 330 4.04 -11.10 16.34
C THR A 330 4.92 -9.87 16.13
N LEU A 331 4.32 -8.73 15.73
CA LEU A 331 5.02 -7.45 15.52
C LEU A 331 4.41 -6.37 16.41
N LEU A 332 5.24 -5.75 17.25
CA LEU A 332 4.86 -4.57 18.03
C LEU A 332 5.91 -3.48 17.84
N TYR A 333 5.53 -2.41 17.14
CA TYR A 333 6.44 -1.29 16.88
C TYR A 333 6.03 -0.09 17.73
N LEU A 334 6.95 0.38 18.55
CA LEU A 334 6.82 1.44 19.54
C LEU A 334 7.98 2.44 19.43
N ALA A 335 8.64 2.51 18.28
CA ALA A 335 9.73 3.45 18.04
C ALA A 335 9.31 4.93 18.19
N GLU A 336 10.25 5.81 18.49
CA GLU A 336 10.04 7.26 18.66
C GLU A 336 8.93 7.58 19.66
N ASN A 337 8.94 6.91 20.81
CA ASN A 337 8.03 7.19 21.92
C ASN A 337 8.83 7.65 23.15
N THR A 338 8.17 7.78 24.30
CA THR A 338 8.79 8.27 25.55
C THR A 338 8.87 7.15 26.60
N ILE A 339 8.99 5.90 26.16
CA ILE A 339 9.07 4.72 27.04
C ILE A 339 10.43 4.72 27.74
N SER A 340 10.43 4.56 29.06
CA SER A 340 11.64 4.44 29.88
C SER A 340 11.95 2.99 30.24
N ASN A 341 12.97 2.79 31.09
CA ASN A 341 13.25 1.50 31.73
C ASN A 341 12.01 0.88 32.39
N THR A 342 11.11 1.70 32.95
CA THR A 342 9.89 1.20 33.61
C THR A 342 8.93 0.56 32.61
N GLY A 343 8.66 1.22 31.48
CA GLY A 343 7.80 0.67 30.44
C GLY A 343 8.45 -0.50 29.70
N ALA A 344 9.76 -0.45 29.46
CA ALA A 344 10.52 -1.58 28.92
C ALA A 344 10.42 -2.82 29.83
N ALA A 345 10.59 -2.64 31.14
CA ALA A 345 10.42 -3.72 32.11
C ALA A 345 8.98 -4.25 32.18
N ALA A 346 7.97 -3.39 31.98
CA ALA A 346 6.58 -3.83 31.90
C ALA A 346 6.35 -4.73 30.68
N LEU A 347 6.82 -4.33 29.50
CA LEU A 347 6.73 -5.12 28.27
C LEU A 347 7.50 -6.45 28.40
N ALA A 348 8.70 -6.42 28.97
CA ALA A 348 9.50 -7.61 29.23
C ALA A 348 8.79 -8.63 30.12
N ASN A 349 7.96 -8.17 31.07
CA ASN A 349 7.24 -9.03 32.00
C ASN A 349 5.80 -9.36 31.56
N ALA A 350 5.44 -9.07 30.31
CA ALA A 350 4.10 -9.30 29.78
C ALA A 350 3.93 -10.75 29.29
N PRO A 351 3.14 -11.61 29.98
CA PRO A 351 2.98 -13.02 29.58
C PRO A 351 2.24 -13.19 28.25
N HIS A 352 1.48 -12.18 27.82
CA HIS A 352 0.70 -12.22 26.59
C HIS A 352 1.51 -11.83 25.35
N LEU A 353 2.72 -11.27 25.50
CA LEU A 353 3.56 -10.87 24.37
C LEU A 353 4.54 -11.97 23.92
N GLY A 354 4.35 -13.22 24.39
CA GLY A 354 5.30 -14.31 24.08
C GLY A 354 5.34 -14.75 22.62
N ASN A 355 4.39 -14.33 21.80
CA ASN A 355 4.38 -14.59 20.35
C ASN A 355 5.16 -13.54 19.54
N LEU A 356 5.67 -12.48 20.17
CA LEU A 356 6.44 -11.46 19.47
C LEU A 356 7.70 -12.04 18.83
N THR A 357 7.83 -11.80 17.53
CA THR A 357 9.03 -12.07 16.73
C THR A 357 9.82 -10.78 16.48
N GLU A 358 9.15 -9.63 16.45
CA GLU A 358 9.80 -8.33 16.31
C GLU A 358 9.22 -7.31 17.29
N LEU A 359 10.12 -6.66 18.02
CA LEU A 359 9.82 -5.56 18.94
C LEU A 359 10.74 -4.40 18.59
N ASP A 360 10.14 -3.33 18.07
CA ASP A 360 10.85 -2.11 17.73
C ASP A 360 10.61 -1.07 18.81
N LEU A 361 11.66 -0.69 19.51
CA LEU A 361 11.68 0.32 20.58
C LEU A 361 12.70 1.43 20.26
N TRP A 362 13.12 1.56 18.98
CA TRP A 362 14.07 2.56 18.54
C TRP A 362 13.69 3.97 19.02
N GLY A 363 14.66 4.77 19.46
CA GLY A 363 14.41 6.18 19.83
C GLY A 363 13.48 6.37 21.04
N ASN A 364 13.52 5.48 22.02
CA ASN A 364 12.88 5.63 23.33
C ASN A 364 13.92 5.97 24.43
N ALA A 365 13.47 6.33 25.63
CA ALA A 365 14.35 6.64 26.77
C ALA A 365 14.77 5.37 27.56
N ILE A 366 15.19 4.33 26.84
CA ILE A 366 15.57 3.04 27.44
C ILE A 366 17.08 3.01 27.71
N GLY A 367 17.45 2.97 28.98
CA GLY A 367 18.82 2.77 29.43
C GLY A 367 19.15 1.29 29.66
N THR A 368 20.30 1.06 30.28
CA THR A 368 20.89 -0.27 30.53
C THR A 368 19.95 -1.20 31.31
N ASP A 369 19.28 -0.71 32.35
CA ASP A 369 18.32 -1.51 33.14
C ASP A 369 17.12 -1.98 32.31
N GLY A 370 16.57 -1.13 31.44
CA GLY A 370 15.44 -1.48 30.59
C GLY A 370 15.84 -2.49 29.51
N ALA A 371 17.02 -2.30 28.90
CA ALA A 371 17.60 -3.26 27.96
C ALA A 371 17.87 -4.62 28.62
N ALA A 372 18.41 -4.61 29.84
CA ALA A 372 18.64 -5.83 30.63
C ALA A 372 17.31 -6.55 30.94
N ALA A 373 16.25 -5.81 31.32
CA ALA A 373 14.94 -6.39 31.56
C ALA A 373 14.36 -7.08 30.32
N LEU A 374 14.45 -6.44 29.14
CA LEU A 374 14.00 -7.02 27.87
C LEU A 374 14.80 -8.27 27.50
N ASN A 375 16.13 -8.22 27.62
CA ASN A 375 17.02 -9.35 27.30
C ASN A 375 16.82 -10.55 28.25
N GLN A 376 16.43 -10.30 29.51
CA GLN A 376 16.18 -11.33 30.52
C GLN A 376 14.71 -11.76 30.60
N SER A 377 13.86 -11.28 29.69
CA SER A 377 12.43 -11.60 29.69
C SER A 377 12.19 -13.11 29.63
N PRO A 378 11.38 -13.68 30.54
CA PRO A 378 10.98 -15.08 30.44
C PRO A 378 9.87 -15.32 29.39
N TYR A 379 9.32 -14.25 28.81
CA TYR A 379 8.16 -14.32 27.91
C TYR A 379 8.55 -14.07 26.45
N LEU A 380 9.45 -13.13 26.16
CA LEU A 380 9.88 -12.74 24.81
C LEU A 380 10.84 -13.75 24.15
N THR A 381 10.55 -15.04 24.30
CA THR A 381 11.41 -16.15 23.88
C THR A 381 11.44 -16.39 22.36
N ASN A 382 10.45 -15.88 21.62
CA ASN A 382 10.35 -15.99 20.17
C ASN A 382 10.95 -14.79 19.42
N LEU A 383 11.51 -13.82 20.15
CA LEU A 383 11.98 -12.57 19.57
C LEU A 383 13.20 -12.81 18.67
N MET A 384 13.06 -12.45 17.39
CA MET A 384 14.11 -12.52 16.38
C MET A 384 14.76 -11.16 16.13
N LEU A 385 14.00 -10.08 16.31
CA LEU A 385 14.47 -8.71 16.15
C LEU A 385 14.03 -7.89 17.37
N LEU A 386 15.01 -7.29 18.03
CA LEU A 386 14.83 -6.27 19.06
C LEU A 386 15.61 -5.05 18.64
N ASP A 387 14.92 -3.98 18.24
CA ASP A 387 15.57 -2.70 17.94
C ASP A 387 15.51 -1.80 19.17
N LEU A 388 16.68 -1.53 19.75
CA LEU A 388 16.88 -0.58 20.85
C LEU A 388 17.82 0.56 20.42
N SER A 389 18.18 0.64 19.14
CA SER A 389 19.10 1.68 18.67
C SER A 389 18.51 3.07 18.92
N GLY A 390 19.37 4.07 19.09
CA GLY A 390 18.90 5.42 19.45
C GLY A 390 18.26 5.55 20.84
N SER A 391 18.27 4.49 21.68
CA SER A 391 17.98 4.62 23.11
C SER A 391 19.21 5.13 23.86
N THR A 392 19.04 5.71 25.05
CA THR A 392 20.14 6.25 25.88
C THR A 392 20.97 5.15 26.55
N LEU A 393 21.53 4.25 25.74
CA LEU A 393 22.40 3.15 26.21
C LEU A 393 23.83 3.62 26.51
N ASP A 394 24.19 4.85 26.09
CA ASP A 394 25.57 5.36 26.06
C ASP A 394 25.83 6.56 27.01
N GLU A 395 25.03 6.80 28.06
CA GLU A 395 25.28 7.93 28.99
C GLU A 395 26.06 7.59 30.28
N ASP A 396 26.50 6.34 30.48
CA ASP A 396 27.36 5.97 31.61
C ASP A 396 28.67 5.36 31.08
N ASP A 397 29.76 6.17 30.96
CA ASP A 397 31.18 5.75 31.14
C ASP A 397 32.25 6.74 30.56
N ASP A 398 32.08 8.08 30.64
CA ASP A 398 33.16 9.01 30.23
C ASP A 398 33.34 10.24 31.16
N ASP A 399 33.21 10.05 32.48
CA ASP A 399 33.68 11.02 33.49
C ASP A 399 34.27 10.31 34.73
N GLU A 400 35.54 9.87 34.64
CA GLU A 400 36.47 9.74 35.79
C GLU A 400 37.86 10.32 35.46
#